data_AF-A0A7X1PBF7-F1
#
_entry.id   AF-A0A7X1PBF7-F1
#
_cell.length_a   1.000
_cell.length_b   1.000
_cell.length_c   1.000
_cell.angle_alpha   90.00
_cell.angle_beta   90.00
_cell.angle_gamma   90.00
#
_symmetry.space_group_name_H-M   'P 1'
#
loop_
_entity.id
_entity.type
_entity.pdbx_description
1 polymer ?
#
loop_
_entity_poly.entity_id
_entity_poly.type
_entity_poly.pdbx_seq_one_letter_code
_entity_poly.pdbx_strand_id
1 'polypeptide(L)'
;MLRLFSLLLSLAGILFFATVAAGALVFTGSPDACVDRAVTPSAEASSALVSAWRDFESAAVAGGAEITVTELQATSRGVEYIEEKDVPVEDLQVYFCPDGTAEASGKIVVAGLKGKIVVRGTLDLGGDKPGIQIDEIQAGNLPSALAKPAIDLILNTGNFRTLDLDVRLTSIEYGDGAATVTGEP
;
A
#
# COMPACT_ATOMS: atom_id res chain seq x y z
N MET A 1 -12.46 24.70 -5.88
CA MET A 1 -11.03 24.32 -6.06
C MET A 1 -10.46 23.48 -4.91
N LEU A 2 -11.05 23.50 -3.70
CA LEU A 2 -10.56 22.72 -2.54
C LEU A 2 -10.94 21.22 -2.52
N ARG A 3 -11.81 20.76 -3.43
CA ARG A 3 -12.26 19.36 -3.50
C ARG A 3 -11.34 18.44 -4.31
N LEU A 4 -10.41 18.99 -5.09
CA LEU A 4 -9.46 18.20 -5.90
C LEU A 4 -8.28 17.67 -5.07
N PHE A 5 -8.00 18.29 -3.92
CA PHE A 5 -6.88 17.91 -3.06
C PHE A 5 -7.24 16.73 -2.14
N SER A 6 -8.49 16.66 -1.67
CA SER A 6 -9.05 15.48 -0.96
C SER A 6 -9.01 14.20 -1.82
N LEU A 7 -9.32 14.34 -3.11
CA LEU A 7 -9.36 13.25 -4.10
C LEU A 7 -8.01 12.54 -4.34
N LEU A 8 -6.89 13.21 -4.03
CA LEU A 8 -5.55 12.65 -4.13
C LEU A 8 -5.07 12.05 -2.80
N LEU A 9 -5.67 12.44 -1.67
CA LEU A 9 -5.33 11.93 -0.33
C LEU A 9 -6.14 10.69 0.03
N SER A 10 -7.37 10.54 -0.45
CA SER A 10 -8.22 9.41 -0.08
C SER A 10 -7.85 8.10 -0.79
N LEU A 11 -7.19 8.18 -1.94
CA LEU A 11 -6.57 7.02 -2.57
C LEU A 11 -5.32 6.54 -1.81
N ALA A 12 -4.72 7.39 -0.96
CA ALA A 12 -3.51 7.07 -0.22
C ALA A 12 -3.70 5.89 0.75
N GLY A 13 -4.94 5.61 1.17
CA GLY A 13 -5.25 4.53 2.09
C GLY A 13 -5.17 3.12 1.50
N ILE A 14 -5.59 2.98 0.25
CA ILE A 14 -5.44 1.74 -0.51
C ILE A 14 -4.04 1.63 -1.12
N LEU A 15 -3.41 2.78 -1.39
CA LEU A 15 -2.05 2.88 -1.93
C LEU A 15 -0.94 2.67 -0.92
N PHE A 16 -1.31 2.48 0.33
CA PHE A 16 -0.36 2.50 1.41
C PHE A 16 0.54 1.27 1.52
N PHE A 17 0.30 0.26 0.68
CA PHE A 17 1.23 -0.86 0.55
C PHE A 17 2.65 -0.40 0.22
N ALA A 18 2.84 0.76 -0.43
CA ALA A 18 4.18 1.23 -0.79
C ALA A 18 5.04 1.81 0.36
N THR A 19 4.50 2.16 1.55
CA THR A 19 5.24 3.11 2.42
C THR A 19 5.02 3.01 3.94
N VAL A 20 5.19 1.88 4.65
CA VAL A 20 5.73 1.87 6.05
C VAL A 20 5.89 0.45 6.60
N ALA A 21 6.90 0.29 7.45
CA ALA A 21 7.42 -0.91 8.07
C ALA A 21 7.57 -0.69 9.60
N ALA A 22 7.25 -1.66 10.48
CA ALA A 22 8.12 -2.07 11.59
C ALA A 22 7.71 -3.46 12.14
N GLY A 23 8.59 -4.47 12.06
CA GLY A 23 8.38 -5.82 12.62
C GLY A 23 9.25 -6.93 12.02
N ALA A 24 10.22 -7.42 12.80
CA ALA A 24 11.04 -8.64 12.65
C ALA A 24 12.05 -8.74 11.46
N LEU A 25 13.32 -8.41 11.77
CA LEU A 25 14.49 -8.78 10.95
C LEU A 25 14.73 -10.30 10.97
N VAL A 26 14.53 -10.98 9.83
CA VAL A 26 15.11 -12.32 9.61
C VAL A 26 15.82 -12.37 8.25
N PHE A 27 17.09 -12.79 8.29
CA PHE A 27 18.01 -12.89 7.17
C PHE A 27 18.16 -14.34 6.71
N THR A 28 17.98 -14.60 5.40
CA THR A 28 18.91 -15.29 4.48
C THR A 28 18.18 -15.61 3.17
N GLY A 29 18.47 -14.85 2.10
CA GLY A 29 17.82 -14.98 0.78
C GLY A 29 17.18 -13.68 0.29
N SER A 30 16.92 -13.57 -1.02
CA SER A 30 15.98 -12.56 -1.52
C SER A 30 14.59 -12.99 -1.05
N PRO A 31 13.83 -12.14 -0.32
CA PRO A 31 12.53 -12.54 0.19
C PRO A 31 11.58 -12.89 -0.96
N ASP A 32 10.90 -14.02 -0.82
CA ASP A 32 9.90 -14.48 -1.77
C ASP A 32 8.57 -13.77 -1.51
N ALA A 33 7.87 -13.44 -2.59
CA ALA A 33 6.54 -12.86 -2.49
C ALA A 33 5.53 -13.92 -2.00
N CYS A 34 4.40 -13.49 -1.44
CA CYS A 34 3.35 -14.41 -1.00
C CYS A 34 2.73 -15.20 -2.18
N VAL A 35 2.90 -14.70 -3.41
CA VAL A 35 2.41 -15.30 -4.65
C VAL A 35 3.47 -15.19 -5.75
N ASP A 36 3.53 -16.19 -6.63
CA ASP A 36 4.42 -16.21 -7.80
C ASP A 36 3.68 -15.68 -9.04
N ARG A 37 3.38 -14.39 -9.04
CA ARG A 37 2.84 -13.66 -10.19
C ARG A 37 3.41 -12.25 -10.19
N ALA A 38 3.59 -11.69 -11.38
CA ALA A 38 4.01 -10.31 -11.56
C ALA A 38 2.87 -9.49 -12.15
N VAL A 39 2.76 -8.27 -11.66
CA VAL A 39 1.82 -7.26 -12.13
C VAL A 39 2.58 -6.26 -12.99
N THR A 40 2.16 -6.11 -14.24
CA THR A 40 2.69 -5.06 -15.12
C THR A 40 1.88 -3.78 -14.92
N PRO A 41 2.45 -2.73 -14.29
CA PRO A 41 1.71 -1.49 -14.02
C PRO A 41 1.32 -0.77 -15.32
N SER A 42 0.21 -0.04 -15.29
CA SER A 42 -0.28 0.77 -16.42
C SER A 42 -1.01 2.01 -15.94
N ALA A 43 -0.86 3.13 -16.66
CA ALA A 43 -1.54 4.38 -16.35
C ALA A 43 -3.07 4.23 -16.45
N GLU A 44 -3.55 3.39 -17.36
CA GLU A 44 -4.97 3.09 -17.52
C GLU A 44 -5.56 2.45 -16.27
N ALA A 45 -4.87 1.48 -15.67
CA ALA A 45 -5.34 0.82 -14.45
C ALA A 45 -5.30 1.76 -13.23
N SER A 46 -4.27 2.61 -13.14
CA SER A 46 -4.23 3.66 -12.11
C SER A 46 -5.41 4.62 -12.23
N SER A 47 -5.64 5.15 -13.43
CA SER A 47 -6.76 6.07 -13.69
C SER A 47 -8.13 5.43 -13.44
N ALA A 48 -8.28 4.15 -13.77
CA ALA A 48 -9.48 3.39 -13.47
C ALA A 48 -9.73 3.28 -11.95
N LEU A 49 -8.70 3.01 -11.15
CA LEU A 49 -8.81 2.99 -9.69
C LEU A 49 -9.20 4.36 -9.13
N VAL A 50 -8.54 5.43 -9.62
CA VAL A 50 -8.88 6.80 -9.21
C VAL A 50 -10.35 7.07 -9.49
N SER A 51 -10.86 6.74 -10.69
CA SER A 51 -12.27 6.97 -11.01
C SER A 51 -13.21 6.14 -10.12
N ALA A 52 -12.92 4.84 -9.96
CA ALA A 52 -13.77 3.95 -9.16
C ALA A 52 -13.82 4.38 -7.68
N TRP A 53 -12.70 4.85 -7.14
CA TRP A 53 -12.64 5.36 -5.78
C TRP A 53 -13.54 6.59 -5.58
N ARG A 54 -13.58 7.49 -6.55
CA ARG A 54 -14.46 8.68 -6.49
C ARG A 54 -15.93 8.31 -6.45
N ASP A 55 -16.30 7.32 -7.25
CA ASP A 55 -17.67 6.82 -7.29
C ASP A 55 -18.02 6.11 -5.97
N PHE A 56 -17.08 5.32 -5.43
CA PHE A 56 -17.18 4.71 -4.11
C PHE A 56 -17.36 5.75 -3.01
N GLU A 57 -16.54 6.80 -2.95
CA GLU A 57 -16.66 7.85 -1.93
C GLU A 57 -18.01 8.54 -1.98
N SER A 58 -18.44 8.93 -3.18
CA SER A 58 -19.72 9.60 -3.37
C SER A 58 -20.90 8.72 -2.96
N ALA A 59 -20.81 7.40 -3.20
CA ALA A 59 -21.84 6.45 -2.82
C ALA A 59 -21.82 6.12 -1.32
N ALA A 60 -20.62 5.96 -0.74
CA ALA A 60 -20.43 5.68 0.68
C ALA A 60 -21.05 6.78 1.54
N VAL A 61 -20.78 8.05 1.23
CA VAL A 61 -21.37 9.21 1.93
C VAL A 61 -22.90 9.27 1.80
N ALA A 62 -23.48 8.69 0.74
CA ALA A 62 -24.92 8.71 0.52
C ALA A 62 -25.68 7.62 1.30
N GLY A 63 -25.02 6.56 1.74
CA GLY A 63 -25.67 5.47 2.49
C GLY A 63 -24.94 4.13 2.48
N GLY A 64 -23.63 4.14 2.23
CA GLY A 64 -22.81 2.94 2.14
C GLY A 64 -22.49 2.52 0.71
N ALA A 65 -21.27 2.04 0.49
CA ALA A 65 -20.82 1.54 -0.80
C ALA A 65 -19.72 0.47 -0.64
N GLU A 66 -19.45 -0.23 -1.74
CA GLU A 66 -18.39 -1.22 -1.84
C GLU A 66 -17.58 -0.96 -3.11
N ILE A 67 -16.28 -1.20 -3.04
CA ILE A 67 -15.36 -1.19 -4.17
C ILE A 67 -14.44 -2.40 -4.11
N THR A 68 -14.20 -3.02 -5.28
CA THR A 68 -13.15 -4.02 -5.43
C THR A 68 -11.92 -3.38 -6.08
N VAL A 69 -10.76 -3.60 -5.46
CA VAL A 69 -9.46 -3.16 -5.94
C VAL A 69 -8.63 -4.37 -6.31
N THR A 70 -8.15 -4.41 -7.54
CA THR A 70 -7.27 -5.48 -8.04
C THR A 70 -5.79 -5.16 -7.76
N GLU A 71 -4.94 -6.18 -7.74
CA GLU A 71 -3.48 -5.98 -7.63
C GLU A 71 -2.92 -5.11 -8.77
N LEU A 72 -3.49 -5.21 -9.98
CA LEU A 72 -3.13 -4.36 -11.11
C LEU A 72 -3.39 -2.89 -10.81
N GLN A 73 -4.56 -2.57 -10.28
CA GLN A 73 -4.93 -1.22 -9.88
C GLN A 73 -4.06 -0.70 -8.73
N ALA A 74 -3.91 -1.48 -7.67
CA ALA A 74 -3.12 -1.12 -6.50
C ALA A 74 -1.64 -0.90 -6.85
N THR A 75 -1.04 -1.82 -7.62
CA THR A 75 0.35 -1.71 -8.08
C THR A 75 0.53 -0.52 -9.02
N SER A 76 -0.35 -0.35 -10.01
CA SER A 76 -0.21 0.74 -11.00
C SER A 76 -0.24 2.11 -10.34
N ARG A 77 -1.21 2.33 -9.44
CA ARG A 77 -1.32 3.60 -8.75
C ARG A 77 -0.22 3.75 -7.68
N GLY A 78 0.24 2.66 -7.07
CA GLY A 78 1.38 2.68 -6.14
C GLY A 78 2.68 3.13 -6.81
N VAL A 79 2.93 2.66 -8.04
CA VAL A 79 4.07 3.10 -8.86
C VAL A 79 4.00 4.59 -9.15
N GLU A 80 2.85 5.09 -9.64
CA GLU A 80 2.66 6.53 -9.88
C GLU A 80 2.87 7.35 -8.59
N TYR A 81 2.40 6.86 -7.45
CA TYR A 81 2.58 7.56 -6.18
C TYR A 81 4.05 7.67 -5.76
N ILE A 82 4.82 6.59 -5.92
CA ILE A 82 6.26 6.57 -5.63
C ILE A 82 6.99 7.58 -6.53
N GLU A 83 6.64 7.63 -7.81
CA GLU A 83 7.17 8.61 -8.77
C GLU A 83 6.78 10.05 -8.40
N GLU A 84 5.51 10.29 -8.06
CA GLU A 84 4.99 11.60 -7.63
C GLU A 84 5.67 12.13 -6.36
N LYS A 85 6.16 11.24 -5.51
CA LYS A 85 6.75 11.56 -4.20
C LYS A 85 8.27 11.41 -4.15
N ASP A 86 8.90 11.10 -5.28
CA ASP A 86 10.34 10.81 -5.36
C ASP A 86 10.81 9.78 -4.32
N VAL A 87 9.96 8.78 -4.05
CA VAL A 87 10.28 7.72 -3.08
C VAL A 87 11.28 6.76 -3.74
N PRO A 88 12.42 6.42 -3.09
CA PRO A 88 13.50 5.67 -3.72
C PRO A 88 13.23 4.15 -3.72
N VAL A 89 12.12 3.74 -4.35
CA VAL A 89 11.68 2.36 -4.51
C VAL A 89 11.54 2.05 -6.00
N GLU A 90 12.25 1.02 -6.47
CA GLU A 90 12.16 0.47 -7.82
C GLU A 90 11.30 -0.81 -7.80
N ASP A 91 10.67 -1.16 -8.92
CA ASP A 91 9.93 -2.42 -9.11
C ASP A 91 8.86 -2.70 -8.03
N LEU A 92 8.06 -1.69 -7.65
CA LEU A 92 6.95 -1.89 -6.71
C LEU A 92 5.97 -2.94 -7.27
N GLN A 93 5.57 -3.87 -6.40
CA GLN A 93 4.48 -4.81 -6.62
C GLN A 93 3.61 -4.87 -5.37
N VAL A 94 2.29 -4.88 -5.55
CA VAL A 94 1.32 -5.06 -4.48
C VAL A 94 0.53 -6.33 -4.74
N TYR A 95 0.46 -7.20 -3.74
CA TYR A 95 -0.28 -8.47 -3.78
C TYR A 95 -1.34 -8.53 -2.70
N PHE A 96 -2.46 -9.16 -3.02
CA PHE A 96 -3.50 -9.54 -2.08
C PHE A 96 -3.39 -11.05 -1.88
N CYS A 97 -2.92 -11.42 -0.69
CA CYS A 97 -2.42 -12.75 -0.40
C CYS A 97 -3.56 -13.68 0.05
N PRO A 98 -3.50 -14.99 -0.27
CA PRO A 98 -4.54 -15.95 0.12
C PRO A 98 -4.71 -16.14 1.63
N ASP A 99 -3.76 -15.68 2.44
CA ASP A 99 -3.78 -15.75 3.91
C ASP A 99 -4.58 -14.61 4.56
N GLY A 100 -5.24 -13.77 3.75
CA GLY A 100 -6.03 -12.64 4.23
C GLY A 100 -5.20 -11.41 4.56
N THR A 101 -3.94 -11.37 4.10
CA THR A 101 -3.08 -10.19 4.21
C THR A 101 -2.85 -9.56 2.85
N ALA A 102 -2.13 -8.44 2.87
CA ALA A 102 -1.64 -7.85 1.66
C ALA A 102 -0.14 -7.54 1.81
N GLU A 103 0.55 -7.64 0.68
CA GLU A 103 1.99 -7.61 0.60
C GLU A 103 2.43 -6.54 -0.38
N ALA A 104 3.46 -5.79 -0.01
CA ALA A 104 4.18 -4.91 -0.92
C ALA A 104 5.61 -5.39 -1.05
N SER A 105 6.12 -5.42 -2.28
CA SER A 105 7.52 -5.70 -2.53
C SER A 105 8.13 -4.67 -3.46
N GLY A 106 9.43 -4.43 -3.30
CA GLY A 106 10.16 -3.49 -4.13
C GLY A 106 11.66 -3.58 -3.87
N LYS A 107 12.44 -2.84 -4.64
CA LYS A 107 13.89 -2.71 -4.48
C LYS A 107 14.21 -1.32 -3.99
N ILE A 108 15.08 -1.21 -2.99
CA ILE A 108 15.59 0.08 -2.52
C ILE A 108 17.10 0.13 -2.66
N VAL A 109 17.63 1.36 -2.75
CA VAL A 109 19.07 1.62 -2.73
C VAL A 109 19.42 2.38 -1.47
N VAL A 110 20.25 1.78 -0.61
CA VAL A 110 20.68 2.37 0.66
C VAL A 110 22.20 2.36 0.71
N ALA A 111 22.82 3.54 0.78
CA ALA A 111 24.28 3.67 0.82
C ALA A 111 25.01 2.91 -0.31
N GLY A 112 24.41 2.87 -1.51
CA GLY A 112 24.95 2.16 -2.68
C GLY A 112 24.66 0.66 -2.73
N LEU A 113 24.01 0.09 -1.71
CA LEU A 113 23.58 -1.30 -1.69
C LEU A 113 22.13 -1.42 -2.17
N LYS A 114 21.88 -2.31 -3.13
CA LYS A 114 20.53 -2.64 -3.60
C LYS A 114 19.98 -3.82 -2.77
N GLY A 115 18.76 -3.67 -2.25
CA GLY A 115 18.08 -4.73 -1.50
C GLY A 115 16.62 -4.84 -1.89
N LYS A 116 16.09 -6.07 -1.98
CA LYS A 116 14.66 -6.33 -2.09
C LYS A 116 14.05 -6.25 -0.70
N ILE A 117 12.96 -5.52 -0.57
CA ILE A 117 12.13 -5.46 0.63
C ILE A 117 10.77 -6.06 0.31
N VAL A 118 10.24 -6.80 1.28
CA VAL A 118 8.86 -7.25 1.32
C VAL A 118 8.25 -6.79 2.64
N VAL A 119 7.05 -6.23 2.59
CA VAL A 119 6.27 -5.82 3.77
C VAL A 119 4.91 -6.48 3.67
N ARG A 120 4.44 -7.11 4.74
CA ARG A 120 3.09 -7.68 4.85
C ARG A 120 2.33 -7.04 5.98
N GLY A 121 1.04 -6.87 5.76
CA GLY A 121 0.17 -6.26 6.75
C GLY A 121 -1.30 -6.27 6.36
N THR A 122 -2.07 -5.58 7.19
CA THR A 122 -3.52 -5.38 7.08
C THR A 122 -3.87 -3.94 7.44
N LEU A 123 -5.12 -3.53 7.18
CA LEU A 123 -5.65 -2.27 7.68
C LEU A 123 -6.43 -2.50 8.98
N ASP A 124 -6.08 -1.74 10.01
CA ASP A 124 -6.86 -1.61 11.24
C ASP A 124 -7.91 -0.51 11.05
N LEU A 125 -9.19 -0.89 11.05
CA LEU A 125 -10.32 0.03 10.88
C LEU A 125 -10.97 0.41 12.23
N GLY A 126 -10.39 0.00 13.36
CA GLY A 126 -10.97 0.18 14.70
C GLY A 126 -10.87 1.61 15.26
N GLY A 127 -9.97 2.44 14.73
CA GLY A 127 -9.77 3.82 15.16
C GLY A 127 -10.59 4.86 14.37
N ASP A 128 -10.52 6.12 14.79
CA ASP A 128 -11.15 7.26 14.08
C ASP A 128 -10.65 7.42 12.64
N LYS A 129 -9.43 6.92 12.38
CA LYS A 129 -8.80 6.85 11.06
C LYS A 129 -8.29 5.43 10.86
N PRO A 130 -8.43 4.85 9.65
CA PRO A 130 -7.78 3.60 9.33
C PRO A 130 -6.28 3.68 9.60
N GLY A 131 -5.79 2.75 10.42
CA GLY A 131 -4.38 2.56 10.72
C GLY A 131 -3.82 1.42 9.89
N ILE A 132 -2.52 1.46 9.60
CA ILE A 132 -1.85 0.34 8.95
C ILE A 132 -1.21 -0.54 10.02
N GLN A 133 -1.59 -1.82 10.01
CA GLN A 133 -1.00 -2.84 10.86
C GLN A 133 -0.01 -3.64 10.04
N ILE A 134 1.25 -3.68 10.48
CA ILE A 134 2.31 -4.40 9.80
C ILE A 134 2.64 -5.63 10.59
N ASP A 135 2.56 -6.77 9.92
CA ASP A 135 2.76 -8.07 10.52
C ASP A 135 4.20 -8.56 10.30
N GLU A 136 4.77 -8.26 9.13
CA GLU A 136 6.08 -8.77 8.75
C GLU A 136 6.85 -7.80 7.82
N ILE A 137 8.17 -7.75 7.99
CA ILE A 137 9.09 -7.14 7.02
C ILE A 137 10.26 -8.07 6.77
N GLN A 138 10.57 -8.29 5.50
CA GLN A 138 11.76 -9.00 5.09
C GLN A 138 12.63 -8.09 4.22
N ALA A 139 13.93 -8.05 4.51
CA ALA A 139 14.91 -7.28 3.75
C ALA A 139 16.05 -8.19 3.29
N GLY A 140 16.09 -8.48 1.99
CA GLY A 140 17.17 -9.25 1.38
C GLY A 140 18.42 -8.41 1.18
N ASN A 141 19.59 -8.99 1.48
CA ASN A 141 20.92 -8.43 1.21
C ASN A 141 21.25 -7.06 1.86
N LEU A 142 20.44 -6.56 2.80
CA LEU A 142 20.71 -5.30 3.53
C LEU A 142 21.20 -5.59 4.96
N PRO A 143 22.47 -5.32 5.32
CA PRO A 143 22.94 -5.52 6.70
C PRO A 143 21.92 -4.98 7.72
N SER A 144 21.63 -5.74 8.77
CA SER A 144 20.56 -5.41 9.74
C SER A 144 20.69 -4.00 10.35
N ALA A 145 21.92 -3.48 10.42
CA ALA A 145 22.24 -2.11 10.84
C ALA A 145 21.80 -1.01 9.84
N LEU A 146 21.62 -1.34 8.56
CA LEU A 146 21.16 -0.43 7.50
C LEU A 146 19.68 -0.62 7.15
N ALA A 147 19.13 -1.81 7.38
CA ALA A 147 17.73 -2.10 7.11
C ALA A 147 16.78 -1.24 7.97
N LYS A 148 17.01 -1.15 9.30
CA LYS A 148 16.17 -0.36 10.21
C LYS A 148 16.13 1.15 9.88
N PRO A 149 17.26 1.85 9.66
CA PRO A 149 17.23 3.26 9.28
C PRO A 149 16.61 3.53 7.91
N ALA A 150 16.79 2.64 6.94
CA ALA A 150 16.17 2.77 5.62
C ALA A 150 14.65 2.62 5.70
N ILE A 151 14.21 1.64 6.50
CA ILE A 151 12.82 1.48 6.90
C ILE A 151 12.33 2.77 7.55
N ASP A 152 12.95 3.25 8.64
CA ASP A 152 12.59 4.47 9.38
C ASP A 152 12.54 5.75 8.51
N LEU A 153 13.42 5.86 7.51
CA LEU A 153 13.44 6.97 6.54
C LEU A 153 12.21 6.95 5.64
N ILE A 154 11.81 5.78 5.15
CA ILE A 154 10.54 5.62 4.40
C ILE A 154 9.35 5.99 5.30
N LEU A 155 9.42 5.72 6.62
CA LEU A 155 8.31 5.98 7.55
C LEU A 155 8.10 7.44 7.90
N ASN A 156 9.20 8.14 8.19
CA ASN A 156 9.14 9.49 8.74
C ASN A 156 8.92 10.56 7.66
N THR A 157 9.13 10.21 6.38
CA THR A 157 9.04 11.19 5.29
C THR A 157 7.61 11.63 4.96
N GLY A 158 6.56 10.96 5.45
CA GLY A 158 5.20 11.46 5.15
C GLY A 158 4.06 11.19 6.15
N ASN A 159 4.35 10.93 7.43
CA ASN A 159 3.35 10.97 8.50
C ASN A 159 2.10 10.09 8.25
N PHE A 160 2.30 8.91 7.67
CA PHE A 160 1.20 8.14 7.09
C PHE A 160 0.73 6.95 7.95
N ARG A 161 0.97 6.99 9.26
CA ARG A 161 0.49 5.92 10.16
C ARG A 161 -1.04 5.85 10.23
N THR A 162 -1.71 6.92 9.80
CA THR A 162 -3.16 7.03 9.73
C THR A 162 -3.56 7.56 8.36
N LEU A 163 -4.67 7.04 7.84
CA LEU A 163 -5.20 7.41 6.55
C LEU A 163 -6.25 8.51 6.73
N ASP A 164 -6.03 9.66 6.07
CA ASP A 164 -6.98 10.76 6.08
C ASP A 164 -7.97 10.55 4.93
N LEU A 165 -9.00 9.74 5.20
CA LEU A 165 -10.04 9.43 4.24
C LEU A 165 -11.28 10.28 4.52
N ASP A 166 -11.93 10.74 3.46
CA ASP A 166 -13.21 11.45 3.55
C ASP A 166 -14.39 10.52 3.86
N VAL A 167 -14.16 9.20 3.85
CA VAL A 167 -15.15 8.15 4.12
C VAL A 167 -14.65 7.19 5.19
N ARG A 168 -15.56 6.73 6.04
CA ARG A 168 -15.24 5.71 7.03
C ARG A 168 -15.26 4.33 6.39
N LEU A 169 -14.11 3.67 6.36
CA LEU A 169 -14.04 2.26 5.95
C LEU A 169 -14.56 1.38 7.08
N THR A 170 -15.45 0.45 6.76
CA THR A 170 -16.10 -0.44 7.73
C THR A 170 -15.59 -1.88 7.62
N SER A 171 -15.17 -2.31 6.44
CA SER A 171 -14.52 -3.60 6.23
C SER A 171 -13.54 -3.56 5.08
N ILE A 172 -12.53 -4.42 5.17
CA ILE A 172 -11.67 -4.83 4.06
C ILE A 172 -11.56 -6.34 4.07
N GLU A 173 -11.80 -6.96 2.92
CA GLU A 173 -11.66 -8.40 2.72
C GLU A 173 -10.62 -8.63 1.64
N TYR A 174 -9.52 -9.29 2.01
CA TYR A 174 -8.46 -9.67 1.07
C TYR A 174 -8.79 -11.03 0.47
N GLY A 175 -8.93 -11.07 -0.85
CA GLY A 175 -9.03 -12.29 -1.65
C GLY A 175 -7.80 -12.46 -2.53
N ASP A 176 -7.67 -13.63 -3.16
CA ASP A 176 -6.57 -13.90 -4.08
C ASP A 176 -6.66 -12.96 -5.31
N GLY A 177 -5.77 -11.98 -5.38
CA GLY A 177 -5.67 -11.03 -6.50
C GLY A 177 -6.53 -9.77 -6.39
N ALA A 178 -7.37 -9.64 -5.36
CA ALA A 178 -8.21 -8.46 -5.14
C ALA A 178 -8.56 -8.24 -3.67
N ALA A 179 -8.82 -6.98 -3.30
CA ALA A 179 -9.40 -6.61 -2.02
C ALA A 179 -10.75 -5.94 -2.23
N THR A 180 -11.73 -6.32 -1.43
CA THR A 180 -13.05 -5.65 -1.38
C THR A 180 -13.09 -4.74 -0.17
N VAL A 181 -13.45 -3.48 -0.39
CA VAL A 181 -13.50 -2.45 0.64
C VAL A 181 -14.92 -1.92 0.73
N THR A 182 -15.45 -1.87 1.95
CA THR A 182 -16.76 -1.31 2.24
C THR A 182 -16.58 -0.01 3.02
N GLY A 183 -17.39 0.98 2.70
CA GLY A 183 -17.38 2.28 3.38
C GLY A 183 -18.78 2.80 3.61
N GLU A 184 -18.90 3.65 4.62
CA GLU A 184 -20.13 4.31 5.07
C GLU A 184 -19.87 5.80 5.32
N PRO A 185 -20.92 6.62 5.51
CA PRO A 185 -20.77 8.05 5.77
C PRO A 185 -19.93 8.38 7.02
#